data_AF-A0A1Q7PAP1-F1
#
_entry.id   AF-A0A1Q7PAP1-F1
#
_cell.length_a   1.000
_cell.length_b   1.000
_cell.length_c   1.000
_cell.angle_alpha   90.00
_cell.angle_beta   90.00
_cell.angle_gamma   90.00
#
_symmetry.space_group_name_H-M   'P 1'
#
loop_
_entity.id
_entity.type
_entity.pdbx_description
1 polymer ?
#
loop_
_entity_poly.entity_id
_entity_poly.type
_entity_poly.pdbx_seq_one_letter_code
_entity_poly.pdbx_strand_id
1 'polypeptide(L)'
;MLPPLDEIPKKRKALGLTQSKLAHLAGVSQSIIAKIESGTVDPSYSIAKRLVEALEKESIQISRPRVSEIMSKPVISVSKTQLVRDAVDLMRKRGYSQLPVFDGNRCVGSISEKTILDRAARGEPIESLLNNRVRDIMDSPLPMVNDDTPL
;
A
#
# COMPACT_ATOMS: atom_id res chain seq x y z
N MET A 1 -20.19 -20.20 3.86
CA MET A 1 -20.57 -21.29 4.78
C MET A 1 -19.75 -21.09 6.05
N LEU A 2 -20.32 -21.23 7.26
CA LEU A 2 -19.52 -21.06 8.49
C LEU A 2 -18.48 -22.19 8.58
N PRO A 3 -17.20 -21.88 8.87
CA PRO A 3 -16.19 -22.90 9.12
C PRO A 3 -16.56 -23.71 10.37
N PRO A 4 -16.06 -24.94 10.49
CA PRO A 4 -16.31 -25.76 11.67
C PRO A 4 -15.67 -25.11 12.91
N LEU A 5 -16.35 -25.21 14.05
CA LEU A 5 -16.01 -24.46 15.26
C LEU A 5 -14.66 -24.86 15.88
N ASP A 6 -14.21 -26.08 15.62
CA ASP A 6 -12.91 -26.63 16.01
C ASP A 6 -11.73 -25.94 15.31
N GLU A 7 -11.96 -25.21 14.22
CA GLU A 7 -10.93 -24.40 13.57
C GLU A 7 -10.69 -23.04 14.25
N ILE A 8 -11.63 -22.55 15.07
CA ILE A 8 -11.54 -21.24 15.73
C ILE A 8 -10.24 -21.10 16.54
N PRO A 9 -9.84 -22.05 17.41
CA PRO A 9 -8.59 -21.96 18.16
C PRO A 9 -7.36 -21.91 17.25
N LYS A 10 -7.34 -22.71 16.18
CA LYS A 10 -6.22 -22.79 15.24
C LYS A 10 -6.05 -21.46 14.49
N LYS A 11 -7.14 -20.91 13.93
CA LYS A 11 -7.14 -19.62 13.23
C LYS A 11 -6.76 -18.47 14.16
N ARG A 12 -7.35 -18.42 15.36
CA ARG A 12 -7.01 -17.40 16.35
C ARG A 12 -5.51 -17.39 16.69
N LYS A 13 -4.92 -18.56 16.95
CA LYS A 13 -3.49 -18.69 17.26
C LYS A 13 -2.59 -18.33 16.07
N ALA A 14 -2.97 -18.71 14.86
CA ALA A 14 -2.24 -18.34 13.65
C ALA A 14 -2.21 -16.81 13.42
N LEU A 15 -3.26 -16.10 13.85
CA LEU A 15 -3.34 -14.65 13.83
C LEU A 15 -2.68 -13.97 15.06
N GLY A 16 -2.01 -14.74 15.94
CA GLY A 16 -1.37 -14.20 17.15
C GLY A 16 -2.34 -13.66 18.21
N LEU A 17 -3.64 -13.94 18.09
CA LEU A 17 -4.66 -13.38 18.97
C LEU A 17 -4.77 -14.18 20.28
N THR A 18 -4.91 -13.48 21.41
CA THR A 18 -5.32 -14.10 22.68
C THR A 18 -6.83 -14.35 22.70
N GLN A 19 -7.32 -15.23 23.57
CA GLN A 19 -8.77 -15.43 23.75
C GLN A 19 -9.48 -14.12 24.14
N SER A 20 -8.84 -13.30 24.99
CA SER A 20 -9.39 -11.99 25.39
C SER A 20 -9.47 -11.02 24.22
N LYS A 21 -8.47 -11.02 23.33
CA LYS A 21 -8.47 -10.15 22.15
C LYS A 21 -9.56 -10.57 21.16
N LEU A 22 -9.71 -11.86 20.87
CA LEU A 22 -10.81 -12.35 20.03
C LEU A 22 -12.18 -12.04 20.65
N ALA A 23 -12.33 -12.22 21.96
CA ALA A 23 -13.56 -11.90 22.67
C ALA A 23 -13.96 -10.43 22.50
N HIS A 24 -13.00 -9.51 22.67
CA HIS A 24 -13.21 -8.08 22.44
C HIS A 24 -13.62 -7.79 20.99
N LEU A 25 -12.91 -8.34 20.00
CA LEU A 25 -13.19 -8.13 18.57
C LEU A 25 -14.59 -8.66 18.17
N ALA A 26 -14.96 -9.82 18.72
CA ALA A 26 -16.26 -10.43 18.47
C ALA A 26 -17.37 -9.90 19.38
N GLY A 27 -17.06 -8.98 20.32
CA GLY A 27 -17.97 -8.41 21.31
C GLY A 27 -18.68 -9.44 22.20
N VAL A 28 -17.95 -10.46 22.64
CA VAL A 28 -18.41 -11.48 23.59
C VAL A 28 -17.49 -11.52 24.82
N SER A 29 -17.89 -12.24 25.87
CA SER A 29 -17.02 -12.43 27.03
C SER A 29 -15.92 -13.45 26.72
N GLN A 30 -14.73 -13.26 27.31
CA GLN A 30 -13.62 -14.21 27.16
C GLN A 30 -13.96 -15.59 27.74
N SER A 31 -14.82 -15.66 28.76
CA SER A 31 -15.32 -16.92 29.32
C SER A 31 -16.08 -17.77 28.28
N ILE A 32 -16.89 -17.15 27.42
CA ILE A 32 -17.60 -17.85 26.35
C ILE A 32 -16.60 -18.42 25.34
N ILE A 33 -15.57 -17.65 24.95
CA ILE A 33 -14.51 -18.15 24.06
C ILE A 33 -13.82 -19.38 24.65
N ALA A 34 -13.41 -19.30 25.92
CA ALA A 34 -12.72 -20.41 26.58
C ALA A 34 -13.55 -21.70 26.57
N LYS A 35 -14.86 -21.59 26.86
CA LYS A 35 -15.79 -22.73 26.86
C LYS A 35 -16.05 -23.32 25.48
N ILE A 36 -16.08 -22.48 24.44
CA ILE A 36 -16.20 -22.92 23.04
C ILE A 36 -14.93 -23.67 22.63
N GLU A 37 -13.75 -23.09 22.91
CA GLU A 37 -12.47 -23.70 22.54
C GLU A 37 -12.16 -25.00 23.30
N SER A 38 -12.69 -25.16 24.53
CA SER A 38 -12.60 -26.41 25.29
C SER A 38 -13.67 -27.44 24.92
N GLY A 39 -14.58 -27.12 23.98
CA GLY A 39 -15.69 -27.99 23.58
C GLY A 39 -16.76 -28.16 24.66
N THR A 40 -16.77 -27.32 25.70
CA THR A 40 -17.72 -27.42 26.82
C THR A 40 -19.07 -26.77 26.47
N VAL A 41 -19.10 -25.85 25.51
CA VAL A 41 -20.31 -25.16 25.07
C VAL A 41 -20.33 -25.05 23.54
N ASP A 42 -21.47 -25.40 22.94
CA ASP A 42 -21.79 -25.09 21.56
C ASP A 42 -22.42 -23.68 21.49
N PRO A 43 -21.82 -22.71 20.76
CA PRO A 43 -22.35 -21.36 20.66
C PRO A 43 -23.61 -21.28 19.80
N SER A 44 -24.44 -20.28 20.06
CA SER A 44 -25.48 -19.92 19.10
C SER A 44 -24.86 -19.51 17.76
N TYR A 45 -25.63 -19.68 16.68
CA TYR A 45 -25.23 -19.22 15.34
C TYR A 45 -24.77 -17.75 15.34
N SER A 46 -25.45 -16.88 16.09
CA SER A 46 -25.10 -15.45 16.20
C SER A 46 -23.72 -15.22 16.82
N ILE A 47 -23.34 -16.01 17.82
CA ILE A 47 -22.00 -15.92 18.45
C ILE A 47 -20.94 -16.50 17.52
N ALA A 48 -21.20 -17.68 16.93
CA ALA A 48 -20.30 -18.30 15.98
C ALA A 48 -20.00 -17.38 14.78
N LYS A 49 -21.05 -16.77 14.20
CA LYS A 49 -20.94 -15.80 13.11
C LYS A 49 -20.04 -14.62 13.48
N ARG A 50 -20.25 -14.01 14.65
CA ARG A 50 -19.44 -12.86 15.12
C ARG A 50 -17.97 -13.24 15.32
N LEU A 51 -17.69 -14.45 15.78
CA LEU A 51 -16.32 -14.94 15.93
C LEU A 51 -15.62 -15.13 14.60
N VAL A 52 -16.30 -15.75 13.65
CA VAL A 52 -15.77 -15.97 12.31
C VAL A 52 -15.53 -14.64 11.62
N GLU A 53 -16.48 -13.70 11.67
CA GLU A 53 -16.32 -12.35 11.10
C GLU A 53 -15.17 -11.58 11.74
N ALA A 54 -14.96 -11.71 13.06
CA ALA A 54 -13.84 -11.09 13.76
C ALA A 54 -12.48 -11.67 13.32
N LEU A 55 -12.39 -13.00 13.18
CA LEU A 55 -11.19 -13.68 12.69
C LEU A 55 -10.88 -13.32 11.23
N GLU A 56 -11.90 -13.29 10.37
CA GLU A 56 -11.75 -12.91 8.96
C GLU A 56 -11.24 -11.47 8.83
N LYS A 57 -11.84 -10.52 9.56
CA LYS A 57 -11.38 -9.12 9.58
C LYS A 57 -9.92 -8.97 10.02
N GLU A 58 -9.52 -9.67 11.08
CA GLU A 58 -8.14 -9.62 11.55
C GLU A 58 -7.17 -10.29 10.55
N SER A 59 -7.59 -11.38 9.90
CA SER A 59 -6.80 -12.04 8.86
C SER A 59 -6.51 -11.14 7.66
N ILE A 60 -7.46 -10.29 7.28
CA ILE A 60 -7.28 -9.29 6.23
C ILE A 60 -6.26 -8.22 6.65
N GLN A 61 -6.20 -7.84 7.93
CA GLN A 61 -5.22 -6.87 8.41
C GLN A 61 -3.80 -7.45 8.46
N ILE A 62 -3.65 -8.70 8.87
CA ILE A 62 -2.35 -9.38 8.95
C ILE A 62 -1.82 -9.76 7.55
N SER A 63 -2.72 -10.01 6.59
CA SER A 63 -2.36 -10.41 5.21
C SER A 63 -2.17 -9.24 4.24
N ARG A 64 -2.22 -7.99 4.68
CA ARG A 64 -1.88 -6.86 3.80
C ARG A 64 -0.39 -6.91 3.48
N PRO A 65 0.01 -7.08 2.21
CA PRO A 65 1.41 -7.03 1.86
C PRO A 65 1.95 -5.65 2.27
N ARG A 66 3.22 -5.61 2.67
CA ARG A 66 3.92 -4.35 2.87
C ARG A 66 4.22 -3.71 1.52
N VAL A 67 4.36 -2.39 1.49
CA VAL A 67 4.82 -1.64 0.30
C VAL A 67 6.11 -2.26 -0.26
N SER A 68 7.01 -2.73 0.62
CA SER A 68 8.27 -3.39 0.25
C SER A 68 8.12 -4.62 -0.64
N GLU A 69 6.99 -5.30 -0.58
CA GLU A 69 6.71 -6.53 -1.34
C GLU A 69 6.21 -6.25 -2.76
N ILE A 70 5.65 -5.05 -3.00
CA ILE A 70 5.10 -4.68 -4.31
C ILE A 70 5.89 -3.58 -5.03
N MET A 71 6.74 -2.83 -4.32
CA MET A 71 7.44 -1.70 -4.92
C MET A 71 8.52 -2.14 -5.90
N SER A 72 8.78 -1.30 -6.90
CA SER A 72 9.90 -1.49 -7.83
C SER A 72 11.21 -0.98 -7.21
N LYS A 73 12.25 -1.82 -7.21
CA LYS A 73 13.62 -1.46 -6.83
C LYS A 73 14.59 -1.83 -7.97
N PRO A 74 15.57 -0.97 -8.32
CA PRO A 74 15.81 0.37 -7.78
C PRO A 74 14.81 1.41 -8.33
N VAL A 75 14.62 2.52 -7.60
CA VAL A 75 13.79 3.64 -8.07
C VAL A 75 14.48 4.32 -9.25
N ILE A 76 13.84 4.27 -10.42
CA ILE A 76 14.29 5.01 -11.59
C ILE A 76 13.90 6.48 -11.42
N SER A 77 14.88 7.38 -11.55
CA SER A 77 14.74 8.81 -11.25
C SER A 77 15.59 9.65 -12.20
N VAL A 78 15.40 10.96 -12.16
CA VAL A 78 16.24 11.96 -12.86
C VAL A 78 16.74 13.01 -11.88
N SER A 79 17.90 13.60 -12.19
CA SER A 79 18.39 14.78 -11.48
C SER A 79 17.66 16.05 -11.93
N LYS A 80 17.46 16.98 -11.00
CA LYS A 80 16.90 18.32 -11.27
C LYS A 80 17.66 19.08 -12.37
N THR A 81 18.93 18.74 -12.60
CA THR A 81 19.81 19.41 -13.57
C THR A 81 19.79 18.75 -14.96
N GLN A 82 19.23 17.55 -15.11
CA GLN A 82 19.12 16.90 -16.43
C GLN A 82 18.16 17.66 -17.34
N LEU A 83 18.28 17.41 -18.65
CA LEU A 83 17.35 17.98 -19.62
C LEU A 83 16.04 17.18 -19.62
N VAL A 84 14.95 17.85 -19.98
CA VAL A 84 13.64 17.21 -20.10
C VAL A 84 13.64 16.11 -21.16
N ARG A 85 14.38 16.28 -22.27
CA ARG A 85 14.56 15.20 -23.27
C ARG A 85 15.11 13.91 -22.69
N ASP A 86 16.07 14.00 -21.76
CA ASP A 86 16.67 12.83 -21.12
C ASP A 86 15.64 12.11 -20.24
N ALA A 87 14.78 12.87 -19.57
CA ALA A 87 13.69 12.34 -18.76
C ALA A 87 12.64 11.63 -19.62
N VAL A 88 12.25 12.22 -20.76
CA VAL A 88 11.31 11.62 -21.73
C VAL A 88 11.89 10.34 -22.33
N ASP A 89 13.16 10.34 -22.72
CA ASP A 89 13.83 9.14 -23.23
C ASP A 89 13.91 8.03 -22.18
N LEU A 90 14.17 8.38 -20.93
CA LEU A 90 14.19 7.42 -19.82
C LEU A 90 12.80 6.85 -19.53
N MET A 91 11.77 7.70 -19.53
CA MET A 91 10.36 7.31 -19.43
C MET A 91 10.00 6.27 -20.50
N ARG A 92 10.24 6.60 -21.78
CA ARG A 92 9.98 5.68 -22.91
C ARG A 92 10.76 4.38 -22.79
N LYS A 93 12.06 4.45 -22.46
CA LYS A 93 12.94 3.27 -22.36
C LYS A 93 12.52 2.32 -21.25
N ARG A 94 11.92 2.83 -20.17
CA ARG A 94 11.54 2.04 -18.99
C ARG A 94 10.04 1.75 -18.90
N GLY A 95 9.23 2.34 -19.77
CA GLY A 95 7.77 2.20 -19.72
C GLY A 95 7.15 2.93 -18.52
N TYR A 96 7.72 4.06 -18.12
CA TYR A 96 7.18 4.90 -17.05
C TYR A 96 6.62 6.20 -17.61
N SER A 97 5.43 6.61 -17.18
CA SER A 97 4.83 7.91 -17.56
C SER A 97 5.22 9.06 -16.63
N GLN A 98 5.93 8.76 -15.55
CA GLN A 98 6.40 9.75 -14.58
C GLN A 98 7.67 9.28 -13.87
N LEU A 99 8.51 10.23 -13.47
CA LEU A 99 9.74 9.99 -12.75
C LEU A 99 9.86 10.96 -11.56
N PRO A 100 10.30 10.49 -10.39
CA PRO A 100 10.70 11.37 -9.30
C PRO A 100 11.99 12.13 -9.66
N VAL A 101 12.07 13.39 -9.23
CA VAL A 101 13.20 14.28 -9.48
C VAL A 101 14.02 14.43 -8.20
N PHE A 102 15.33 14.20 -8.30
CA PHE A 102 16.25 14.23 -7.18
C PHE A 102 17.28 15.37 -7.27
N ASP A 103 17.71 15.82 -6.09
CA ASP A 103 18.88 16.67 -5.86
C ASP A 103 19.80 15.96 -4.87
N GLY A 104 20.81 15.26 -5.41
CA GLY A 104 21.55 14.27 -4.62
C GLY A 104 20.61 13.20 -4.07
N ASN A 105 20.53 13.05 -2.75
CA ASN A 105 19.67 12.06 -2.08
C ASN A 105 18.27 12.57 -1.74
N ARG A 106 17.93 13.82 -2.08
CA ARG A 106 16.65 14.42 -1.74
C ARG A 106 15.71 14.40 -2.94
N CYS A 107 14.52 13.83 -2.78
CA CYS A 107 13.43 14.00 -3.74
C CYS A 107 12.91 15.45 -3.65
N VAL A 108 12.99 16.20 -4.74
CA VAL A 108 12.66 17.62 -4.82
C VAL A 108 11.49 17.93 -5.75
N GLY A 109 11.02 16.95 -6.53
CA GLY A 109 9.93 17.15 -7.47
C GLY A 109 9.50 15.88 -8.17
N SER A 110 8.64 16.04 -9.16
CA SER A 110 8.27 14.98 -10.11
C SER A 110 8.16 15.54 -11.53
N ILE A 111 8.43 14.72 -12.53
CA ILE A 111 8.20 15.08 -13.93
C ILE A 111 7.41 13.96 -14.59
N SER A 112 6.38 14.33 -15.34
CA SER A 112 5.51 13.37 -16.01
C SER A 112 5.24 13.76 -17.46
N GLU A 113 4.84 12.79 -18.27
CA GLU A 113 4.33 13.03 -19.63
C GLU A 113 3.19 14.06 -19.60
N LYS A 114 2.31 13.96 -18.59
CA LYS A 114 1.22 14.92 -18.37
C LYS A 114 1.73 16.34 -18.16
N THR A 115 2.75 16.55 -17.32
CA THR A 115 3.34 17.87 -17.07
C THR A 115 3.80 18.54 -18.36
N ILE A 116 4.45 17.76 -19.24
CA ILE A 116 4.97 18.23 -20.52
C ILE A 116 3.83 18.54 -21.49
N LEU A 117 2.84 17.64 -21.59
CA LEU A 117 1.67 17.81 -22.45
C LEU A 117 0.80 19.01 -22.02
N ASP A 118 0.57 19.19 -20.73
CA ASP A 118 -0.23 20.31 -20.18
C ASP A 118 0.44 21.65 -20.49
N ARG A 119 1.78 21.73 -20.44
CA ARG A 119 2.54 22.92 -20.85
C ARG A 119 2.49 23.17 -22.34
N ALA A 120 2.64 22.13 -23.15
CA ALA A 120 2.51 22.24 -24.60
C ALA A 120 1.12 22.73 -25.01
N ALA A 121 0.06 22.22 -24.36
CA ALA A 121 -1.32 22.65 -24.59
C ALA A 121 -1.57 24.13 -24.22
N ARG A 122 -0.75 24.71 -23.33
CA ARG A 122 -0.78 26.15 -22.99
C ARG A 122 0.01 27.03 -23.97
N GLY A 123 0.58 26.44 -25.03
CA GLY A 123 1.29 27.16 -26.08
C GLY A 123 2.81 27.20 -25.89
N GLU A 124 3.38 26.47 -24.93
CA GLU A 124 4.83 26.33 -24.81
C GLU A 124 5.37 25.41 -25.92
N PRO A 125 6.33 25.84 -26.77
CA PRO A 125 6.85 25.00 -27.83
C PRO A 125 7.53 23.74 -27.28
N ILE A 126 7.21 22.56 -27.83
CA ILE A 126 7.78 21.28 -27.39
C ILE A 126 9.31 21.30 -27.44
N GLU A 127 9.91 21.85 -28.50
CA GLU A 127 11.36 21.94 -28.62
C GLU A 127 11.99 22.76 -27.48
N SER A 128 11.31 23.82 -27.03
CA SER A 128 11.75 24.62 -25.88
C SER A 128 11.69 23.79 -24.60
N LEU A 129 10.56 23.13 -24.35
CA LEU A 129 10.35 22.27 -23.17
C LEU A 129 11.41 21.18 -23.08
N LEU A 130 11.74 20.51 -24.18
CA LEU A 130 12.73 19.43 -24.25
C LEU A 130 14.16 19.89 -23.93
N ASN A 131 14.47 21.17 -24.15
CA ASN A 131 15.77 21.78 -23.90
C ASN A 131 15.87 22.46 -22.52
N ASN A 132 14.77 22.56 -21.77
CA ASN A 132 14.79 23.05 -20.40
C ASN A 132 15.42 22.03 -19.44
N ARG A 133 15.87 22.50 -18.28
CA ARG A 133 16.21 21.59 -17.19
C ARG A 133 14.94 21.11 -16.53
N VAL A 134 14.96 19.88 -16.03
CA VAL A 134 13.83 19.27 -15.33
C VAL A 134 13.30 20.18 -14.22
N ARG A 135 14.18 20.81 -13.43
CA ARG A 135 13.78 21.72 -12.34
C ARG A 135 12.93 22.92 -12.77
N ASP A 136 13.00 23.32 -14.04
CA ASP A 136 12.34 24.53 -14.53
C ASP A 136 10.86 24.27 -14.88
N ILE A 137 10.48 22.99 -15.03
CA ILE A 137 9.12 22.59 -15.40
C ILE A 137 8.50 21.51 -14.50
N MET A 138 9.28 20.89 -13.62
CA MET A 138 8.82 19.82 -12.73
C MET A 138 7.65 20.25 -11.85
N ASP A 139 6.83 19.28 -11.48
CA ASP A 139 5.80 19.40 -10.46
C ASP A 139 6.38 19.15 -9.05
N SER A 140 5.51 19.30 -8.06
CA SER A 140 5.84 19.00 -6.67
C SER A 140 6.26 17.53 -6.48
N PRO A 141 7.02 17.21 -5.41
CA PRO A 141 7.36 15.83 -5.07
C PRO A 141 6.12 14.94 -4.96
N LEU A 142 6.26 13.67 -5.36
CA LEU A 142 5.23 12.65 -5.14
C LEU A 142 5.04 12.40 -3.63
N PRO A 143 3.84 11.96 -3.19
CA PRO A 143 3.66 11.45 -1.84
C PRO A 143 4.65 10.31 -1.54
N MET A 144 5.23 10.31 -0.34
CA MET A 144 6.21 9.33 0.09
C MET A 144 5.66 8.52 1.27
N VAL A 145 5.90 7.22 1.24
CA VAL A 145 5.56 6.28 2.31
C VAL A 145 6.77 5.40 2.58
N ASN A 146 6.87 4.87 3.80
CA ASN A 146 7.93 3.95 4.16
C ASN A 146 7.67 2.57 3.56
N ASP A 147 8.73 1.80 3.34
CA ASP A 147 8.63 0.46 2.74
C ASP A 147 7.98 -0.58 3.66
N ASP A 148 7.99 -0.34 4.96
CA ASP A 148 7.31 -1.14 5.97
C ASP A 148 5.81 -0.83 6.09
N THR A 149 5.31 0.19 5.37
CA THR A 149 3.90 0.59 5.40
C THR A 149 3.00 -0.54 4.89
N PRO A 150 1.95 -0.94 5.64
CA PRO A 150 0.95 -1.90 5.15
C PRO A 150 0.07 -1.30 4.04
N LEU A 151 -0.28 -2.09 3.02
CA LEU A 151 -1.20 -1.69 1.93
C LEU A 151 -2.67 -1.69 2.34
#